data_AF-A0A964D9B0-F1
#
_entry.id   AF-A0A964D9B0-F1
#
_cell.length_a   1.000
_cell.length_b   1.000
_cell.length_c   1.000
_cell.angle_alpha   90.00
_cell.angle_beta   90.00
_cell.angle_gamma   90.00
#
_symmetry.space_group_name_H-M   'P 1'
#
loop_
_entity.id
_entity.type
_entity.pdbx_description
1 polymer ?
#
loop_
_entity_poly.entity_id
_entity_poly.type
_entity_poly.pdbx_seq_one_letter_code
_entity_poly.pdbx_strand_id
1 'polypeptide(L)'
;MSNLVQRLEITAHPQLEKSLGYRGDSRWVAWRWEPDIDQLIFSDGKIVGTGNNMAWLVFLQHDLVQPALQEYNFGEGDRYWLLLDTETRNLYVGEGKAVQSLLEQPESLALLACLDGGNAGKTAETWQQTRAQVTATTAFRHLTNVIPFGIAAALIGALGVGTGWWVVPTVQQKLAEKTTFTSPISSAANCGIGGSDDFSAYVGSSTGDKELHLIGVYEANAEHGKANLSKSAIQVKVERRNKPIILALSAYEPVNWNVTVEPGAVIEKIIVNGYNNQTVSGVSGIPIQVHSYEATGNYIGDFIYKWGTNPESNTPSLVTKLEQTNRTSLTSFQGCYRGTNFSIK
;
A
#
# COMPACT_ATOMS: atom_id res chain seq x y z
N MET A 1 4.63 -34.13 -0.59
CA MET A 1 5.37 -32.93 -1.04
C MET A 1 4.85 -31.71 -0.28
N SER A 2 5.50 -30.55 -0.41
CA SER A 2 4.92 -29.28 0.05
C SER A 2 3.87 -28.83 -0.97
N ASN A 3 2.67 -28.46 -0.53
CA ASN A 3 1.61 -27.97 -1.42
C ASN A 3 1.69 -26.44 -1.64
N LEU A 4 2.78 -25.79 -1.21
CA LEU A 4 2.93 -24.33 -1.31
C LEU A 4 3.40 -23.87 -2.70
N VAL A 5 4.29 -24.64 -3.33
CA VAL A 5 4.78 -24.44 -4.70
C VAL A 5 5.04 -25.79 -5.36
N GLN A 6 4.68 -25.91 -6.63
CA GLN A 6 4.96 -27.02 -7.52
C GLN A 6 6.04 -26.61 -8.52
N ARG A 7 7.12 -27.38 -8.62
CA ARG A 7 8.14 -27.20 -9.67
C ARG A 7 7.57 -27.56 -11.05
N LEU A 8 7.95 -26.79 -12.06
CA LEU A 8 7.65 -27.08 -13.46
C LEU A 8 8.81 -27.84 -14.09
N GLU A 9 8.50 -28.77 -15.00
CA GLU A 9 9.47 -29.45 -15.86
C GLU A 9 9.89 -28.57 -17.05
N ILE A 10 10.18 -27.29 -16.78
CA ILE A 10 10.61 -26.27 -17.74
C ILE A 10 11.79 -25.49 -17.15
N THR A 11 12.94 -25.53 -17.83
CA THR A 11 14.13 -24.76 -17.46
C THR A 11 14.05 -23.33 -18.03
N ALA A 12 14.17 -22.32 -17.17
CA ALA A 12 14.15 -20.91 -17.57
C ALA A 12 15.41 -20.48 -18.35
N HIS A 13 15.24 -20.09 -19.61
CA HIS A 13 16.32 -19.50 -20.42
C HIS A 13 17.02 -18.34 -19.67
N PRO A 14 18.37 -18.17 -19.73
CA PRO A 14 19.12 -17.16 -18.94
C PRO A 14 18.83 -15.67 -19.21
N GLN A 15 17.81 -15.36 -20.00
CA GLN A 15 17.32 -13.99 -20.23
C GLN A 15 15.84 -13.82 -19.83
N LEU A 16 15.14 -14.87 -19.40
CA LEU A 16 13.69 -14.86 -19.15
C LEU A 16 13.27 -13.70 -18.25
N GLU A 17 13.94 -13.53 -17.11
CA GLU A 17 13.71 -12.46 -16.16
C GLU A 17 13.88 -11.06 -16.78
N LYS A 18 14.86 -10.90 -17.69
CA LYS A 18 15.13 -9.64 -18.37
C LYS A 18 14.12 -9.38 -19.51
N SER A 19 13.66 -10.43 -20.20
CA SER A 19 12.60 -10.34 -21.20
C SER A 19 11.25 -9.98 -20.57
N LEU A 20 10.92 -10.57 -19.42
CA LEU A 20 9.72 -10.29 -18.62
C LEU A 20 9.81 -8.97 -17.81
N GLY A 21 10.88 -8.19 -17.96
CA GLY A 21 11.00 -6.81 -17.45
C GLY A 21 11.76 -6.64 -16.13
N TYR A 22 12.10 -7.72 -15.42
CA TYR A 22 12.90 -7.62 -14.18
C TYR A 22 14.32 -7.12 -14.46
N ARG A 23 14.85 -6.30 -13.55
CA ARG A 23 16.18 -5.64 -13.68
C ARG A 23 17.03 -5.69 -12.41
N GLY A 24 16.55 -6.31 -11.34
CA GLY A 24 17.31 -6.51 -10.11
C GLY A 24 18.29 -7.68 -10.19
N ASP A 25 18.91 -7.97 -9.05
CA ASP A 25 19.97 -8.96 -8.85
C ASP A 25 19.61 -10.05 -7.82
N SER A 26 18.36 -10.08 -7.35
CA SER A 26 17.90 -11.10 -6.40
C SER A 26 17.87 -12.49 -7.04
N ARG A 27 18.26 -13.51 -6.27
CA ARG A 27 18.17 -14.92 -6.66
C ARG A 27 16.74 -15.34 -7.01
N TRP A 28 15.75 -14.83 -6.28
CA TRP A 28 14.37 -15.25 -6.40
C TRP A 28 13.51 -14.10 -6.89
N VAL A 29 12.73 -14.34 -7.94
CA VAL A 29 11.78 -13.38 -8.49
C VAL A 29 10.55 -14.12 -8.99
N ALA A 30 9.38 -13.59 -8.71
CA ALA A 30 8.11 -14.12 -9.18
C ALA A 30 7.36 -13.11 -10.06
N TRP A 31 6.47 -13.64 -10.89
CA TRP A 31 5.54 -12.88 -11.72
C TRP A 31 4.09 -13.31 -11.47
N ARG A 32 3.16 -12.36 -11.56
CA ARG A 32 1.72 -12.59 -11.65
C ARG A 32 1.11 -11.76 -12.77
N TRP A 33 -0.06 -12.17 -13.25
CA TRP A 33 -0.96 -11.23 -13.91
C TRP A 33 -1.69 -10.40 -12.83
N GLU A 34 -1.87 -9.11 -13.10
CA GLU A 34 -2.72 -8.23 -12.32
C GLU A 34 -3.92 -7.84 -13.21
N PRO A 35 -5.01 -8.62 -13.19
CA PRO A 35 -6.13 -8.46 -14.13
C PRO A 35 -6.84 -7.11 -13.96
N ASP A 36 -6.81 -6.55 -12.75
CA ASP A 36 -7.36 -5.23 -12.41
C ASP A 36 -6.75 -4.06 -13.21
N ILE A 37 -5.54 -4.25 -13.78
CA ILE A 37 -4.83 -3.25 -14.59
C ILE A 37 -4.19 -3.85 -15.86
N ASP A 38 -4.63 -5.04 -16.28
CA ASP A 38 -4.16 -5.77 -17.48
C ASP A 38 -2.62 -5.84 -17.60
N GLN A 39 -1.92 -6.09 -16.48
CA GLN A 39 -0.47 -5.87 -16.39
C GLN A 39 0.27 -7.02 -15.71
N LEU A 40 1.37 -7.45 -16.30
CA LEU A 40 2.34 -8.35 -15.68
C LEU A 40 3.02 -7.61 -14.51
N ILE A 41 2.95 -8.13 -13.29
CA ILE A 41 3.68 -7.59 -12.13
C ILE A 41 4.75 -8.57 -11.70
N PHE A 42 5.96 -8.07 -11.42
CA PHE A 42 7.05 -8.84 -10.80
C PHE A 42 7.24 -8.46 -9.33
N SER A 43 7.76 -9.39 -8.53
CA SER A 43 8.32 -9.11 -7.20
C SER A 43 9.48 -10.04 -6.87
N ASP A 44 10.48 -9.56 -6.13
CA ASP A 44 11.62 -10.33 -5.63
C ASP A 44 11.74 -10.32 -4.09
N GLY A 45 10.66 -9.95 -3.40
CA GLY A 45 10.63 -9.76 -1.95
C GLY A 45 11.22 -8.42 -1.45
N LYS A 46 11.90 -7.65 -2.31
CA LYS A 46 12.47 -6.33 -1.97
C LYS A 46 11.86 -5.21 -2.81
N ILE A 47 11.66 -5.47 -4.10
CA ILE A 47 11.04 -4.59 -5.06
C ILE A 47 9.81 -5.25 -5.69
N VAL A 48 8.90 -4.40 -6.15
CA VAL A 48 7.71 -4.74 -6.94
C VAL A 48 7.69 -3.80 -8.14
N GLY A 49 7.35 -4.29 -9.33
CA GLY A 49 7.34 -3.45 -10.53
C GLY A 49 6.60 -4.07 -11.71
N THR A 50 6.42 -3.28 -12.77
CA THR A 50 5.75 -3.70 -13.99
C THR A 50 6.69 -4.51 -14.91
N GLY A 51 6.21 -5.66 -15.33
CA GLY A 51 6.85 -6.50 -16.34
C GLY A 51 6.44 -6.15 -17.77
N ASN A 52 6.90 -6.97 -18.72
CA ASN A 52 6.60 -6.82 -20.14
C ASN A 52 5.45 -7.74 -20.57
N ASN A 53 4.23 -7.18 -20.71
CA ASN A 53 3.02 -7.92 -21.11
C ASN A 53 3.19 -8.71 -22.42
N MET A 54 3.87 -8.15 -23.43
CA MET A 54 4.03 -8.83 -24.71
C MET A 54 5.00 -10.02 -24.60
N ALA A 55 6.06 -9.89 -23.80
CA ALA A 55 6.93 -11.02 -23.48
C ALA A 55 6.23 -12.07 -22.61
N TRP A 56 5.29 -11.67 -21.75
CA TRP A 56 4.44 -12.58 -20.97
C TRP A 56 3.54 -13.41 -21.87
N LEU A 57 2.78 -12.77 -22.77
CA LEU A 57 1.90 -13.46 -23.71
C LEU A 57 2.68 -14.40 -24.62
N VAL A 58 3.84 -13.98 -25.15
CA VAL A 58 4.73 -14.84 -25.94
C VAL A 58 5.25 -16.03 -25.12
N PHE A 59 5.56 -15.85 -23.84
CA PHE A 59 5.98 -16.95 -22.96
C PHE A 59 4.83 -17.94 -22.69
N LEU A 60 3.63 -17.45 -22.34
CA LEU A 60 2.46 -18.29 -22.04
C LEU A 60 1.93 -19.05 -23.26
N GLN A 61 2.04 -18.47 -24.46
CA GLN A 61 1.53 -19.06 -25.71
C GLN A 61 2.57 -19.95 -26.43
N HIS A 62 3.79 -20.09 -25.90
CA HIS A 62 4.84 -20.90 -26.52
C HIS A 62 4.58 -22.40 -26.36
N ASP A 63 4.71 -23.19 -27.43
CA ASP A 63 4.37 -24.63 -27.46
C ASP A 63 5.01 -25.48 -26.34
N LEU A 64 6.24 -25.13 -25.93
CA LEU A 64 6.97 -25.83 -24.84
C LEU A 64 6.56 -25.39 -23.42
N VAL A 65 5.69 -24.39 -23.29
CA VAL A 65 5.33 -23.73 -22.02
C VAL A 65 3.83 -23.84 -21.75
N GLN A 66 3.01 -23.57 -22.77
CA GLN A 66 1.56 -23.56 -22.69
C GLN A 66 0.95 -24.84 -22.05
N PRO A 67 1.40 -26.07 -22.39
CA PRO A 67 0.85 -27.30 -21.79
C PRO A 67 1.09 -27.44 -20.28
N ALA A 68 2.13 -26.80 -19.73
CA ALA A 68 2.44 -26.84 -18.31
C ALA A 68 1.78 -25.70 -17.51
N LEU A 69 1.30 -24.65 -18.20
CA LEU A 69 0.74 -23.44 -17.58
C LEU A 69 -0.78 -23.27 -17.75
N GLN A 70 -1.40 -24.00 -18.67
CA GLN A 70 -2.82 -23.83 -19.04
C GLN A 70 -3.79 -23.91 -17.85
N GLU A 71 -3.55 -24.81 -16.89
CA GLU A 71 -4.45 -25.04 -15.74
C GLU A 71 -4.47 -23.87 -14.72
N TYR A 72 -3.47 -22.98 -14.78
CA TYR A 72 -3.31 -21.88 -13.80
C TYR A 72 -3.87 -20.53 -14.30
N ASN A 73 -4.35 -20.45 -15.54
CA ASN A 73 -4.90 -19.26 -16.20
C ASN A 73 -4.06 -17.96 -16.06
N PHE A 74 -2.74 -18.06 -16.22
CA PHE A 74 -1.77 -16.96 -16.08
C PHE A 74 -1.96 -15.73 -17.00
N GLY A 75 -2.89 -15.77 -17.96
CA GLY A 75 -3.22 -14.65 -18.84
C GLY A 75 -4.43 -13.82 -18.40
N GLU A 76 -5.22 -14.31 -17.45
CA GLU A 76 -6.48 -13.66 -17.02
C GLU A 76 -6.69 -13.70 -15.49
N GLY A 77 -5.96 -14.56 -14.76
CA GLY A 77 -6.13 -14.79 -13.32
C GLY A 77 -4.93 -14.34 -12.46
N ASP A 78 -5.24 -13.88 -11.25
CA ASP A 78 -4.32 -13.38 -10.21
C ASP A 78 -3.81 -14.48 -9.25
N ARG A 79 -4.60 -15.56 -9.07
CA ARG A 79 -4.44 -16.58 -8.01
C ARG A 79 -3.06 -17.21 -7.96
N TYR A 80 -2.43 -17.46 -9.11
CA TYR A 80 -1.18 -18.19 -9.21
C TYR A 80 -0.03 -17.28 -9.65
N TRP A 81 1.14 -17.47 -9.04
CA TRP A 81 2.37 -16.74 -9.36
C TRP A 81 3.42 -17.72 -9.89
N LEU A 82 4.17 -17.30 -10.91
CA LEU A 82 5.31 -18.02 -11.47
C LEU A 82 6.58 -17.55 -10.77
N LEU A 83 7.20 -18.41 -9.96
CA LEU A 83 8.45 -18.14 -9.24
C LEU A 83 9.66 -18.72 -10.01
N LEU A 84 10.76 -17.97 -10.07
CA LEU A 84 12.03 -18.37 -10.67
C LEU A 84 13.15 -18.34 -9.63
N ASP A 85 13.95 -19.41 -9.60
CA ASP A 85 15.31 -19.38 -9.06
C ASP A 85 16.28 -19.00 -10.17
N THR A 86 16.85 -17.78 -10.13
CA THR A 86 17.73 -17.27 -11.18
C THR A 86 19.09 -17.96 -11.22
N GLU A 87 19.50 -18.64 -10.13
CA GLU A 87 20.72 -19.47 -10.09
C GLU A 87 20.49 -20.85 -10.72
N THR A 88 19.50 -21.61 -10.25
CA THR A 88 19.27 -22.99 -10.72
C THR A 88 18.45 -23.09 -12.01
N ARG A 89 17.80 -21.99 -12.41
CA ARG A 89 16.88 -21.87 -13.55
C ARG A 89 15.61 -22.71 -13.45
N ASN A 90 15.30 -23.23 -12.26
CA ASN A 90 14.03 -23.88 -11.99
C ASN A 90 12.89 -22.86 -11.95
N LEU A 91 11.77 -23.20 -12.59
CA LEU A 91 10.50 -22.51 -12.45
C LEU A 91 9.57 -23.27 -11.51
N TYR A 92 8.74 -22.54 -10.77
CA TYR A 92 7.75 -23.06 -9.85
C TYR A 92 6.45 -22.28 -9.99
N VAL A 93 5.31 -22.90 -9.70
CA VAL A 93 4.00 -22.26 -9.60
C VAL A 93 3.44 -22.49 -8.20
N GLY A 94 2.86 -21.45 -7.60
CA GLY A 94 2.15 -21.56 -6.33
C GLY A 94 1.05 -20.51 -6.22
N GLU A 95 0.18 -20.63 -5.23
CA GLU A 95 -0.79 -19.58 -4.93
C GLU A 95 -0.06 -18.30 -4.51
N GLY A 96 -0.55 -17.13 -4.95
CA GLY A 96 0.15 -15.86 -4.78
C GLY A 96 0.54 -15.54 -3.34
N LYS A 97 -0.33 -15.86 -2.38
CA LYS A 97 -0.03 -15.73 -0.94
C LYS A 97 1.14 -16.61 -0.49
N ALA A 98 1.22 -17.85 -0.99
CA ALA A 98 2.32 -18.77 -0.66
C ALA A 98 3.64 -18.32 -1.30
N VAL A 99 3.60 -17.89 -2.57
CA VAL A 99 4.79 -17.38 -3.28
C VAL A 99 5.29 -16.07 -2.67
N GLN A 100 4.39 -15.16 -2.28
CA GLN A 100 4.76 -13.94 -1.57
C GLN A 100 5.40 -14.24 -0.21
N SER A 101 4.79 -15.07 0.63
CA SER A 101 5.38 -15.45 1.93
C SER A 101 6.69 -16.25 1.81
N LEU A 102 6.96 -16.88 0.66
CA LEU A 102 8.28 -17.44 0.35
C LEU A 102 9.30 -16.34 0.02
N LEU A 103 8.95 -15.36 -0.85
CA LEU A 103 9.82 -14.22 -1.17
C LEU A 103 10.17 -13.37 0.06
N GLU A 104 9.26 -13.28 1.02
CA GLU A 104 9.45 -12.62 2.33
C GLU A 104 10.30 -13.45 3.32
N GLN A 105 10.64 -14.71 3.00
CA GLN A 105 11.36 -15.65 3.88
C GLN A 105 12.56 -16.32 3.17
N PRO A 106 13.75 -15.68 3.18
CA PRO A 106 14.96 -16.19 2.53
C PRO A 106 15.34 -17.62 2.94
N GLU A 107 15.10 -18.00 4.21
CA GLU A 107 15.39 -19.34 4.74
C GLU A 107 14.49 -20.43 4.12
N SER A 108 13.20 -20.12 3.90
CA SER A 108 12.23 -21.03 3.30
C SER A 108 12.57 -21.29 1.83
N LEU A 109 13.03 -20.26 1.10
CA LEU A 109 13.53 -20.39 -0.26
C LEU A 109 14.91 -21.07 -0.34
N ALA A 110 15.81 -20.83 0.63
CA ALA A 110 17.06 -21.57 0.73
C ALA A 110 16.83 -23.08 0.95
N LEU A 111 15.84 -23.43 1.78
CA LEU A 111 15.43 -24.84 1.98
C LEU A 111 14.87 -25.45 0.70
N LEU A 112 14.02 -24.74 -0.05
CA LEU A 112 13.52 -25.17 -1.35
C LEU A 112 14.69 -25.50 -2.32
N ALA A 113 15.64 -24.57 -2.47
CA ALA A 113 16.84 -24.80 -3.29
C ALA A 113 17.73 -25.95 -2.78
N CYS A 114 17.82 -26.19 -1.47
CA CYS A 114 18.57 -27.34 -0.94
C CYS A 114 17.91 -28.68 -1.26
N LEU A 115 16.57 -28.73 -1.28
CA LEU A 115 15.80 -29.92 -1.63
C LEU A 115 15.84 -30.21 -3.14
N ASP A 116 15.55 -29.21 -3.98
CA ASP A 116 15.57 -29.33 -5.44
C ASP A 116 16.98 -29.42 -6.04
N GLY A 117 18.00 -28.89 -5.34
CA GLY A 117 19.42 -28.99 -5.68
C GLY A 117 20.13 -30.22 -5.09
N GLY A 118 19.43 -31.07 -4.34
CA GLY A 118 19.89 -32.40 -3.92
C GLY A 118 21.11 -32.44 -2.99
N ASN A 119 21.44 -31.35 -2.28
CA ASN A 119 22.75 -31.22 -1.62
C ASN A 119 22.66 -30.70 -0.17
N ALA A 120 22.05 -31.51 0.71
CA ALA A 120 21.84 -31.20 2.14
C ALA A 120 23.12 -31.12 3.00
N GLY A 121 24.32 -31.19 2.42
CA GLY A 121 25.59 -31.32 3.15
C GLY A 121 26.26 -30.01 3.60
N LYS A 122 25.81 -28.83 3.14
CA LYS A 122 26.49 -27.54 3.40
C LYS A 122 25.86 -26.65 4.47
N THR A 123 24.72 -27.05 5.04
CA THR A 123 23.92 -26.21 5.95
C THR A 123 24.51 -26.07 7.37
N ALA A 124 25.60 -26.77 7.71
CA ALA A 124 26.22 -26.70 9.04
C ALA A 124 27.30 -25.61 9.18
N GLU A 125 28.09 -25.35 8.13
CA GLU A 125 29.31 -24.52 8.24
C GLU A 125 29.03 -23.01 8.14
N THR A 126 28.06 -22.61 7.31
CA THR A 126 27.77 -21.19 7.03
C THR A 126 27.35 -20.40 8.27
N TRP A 127 26.65 -21.02 9.23
CA TRP A 127 26.11 -20.37 10.43
C TRP A 127 27.15 -19.87 11.44
N GLN A 128 28.42 -20.26 11.31
CA GLN A 128 29.49 -19.69 12.14
C GLN A 128 30.13 -18.42 11.54
N GLN A 129 30.11 -18.23 10.22
CA GLN A 129 30.76 -17.07 9.59
C GLN A 129 29.92 -15.79 9.72
N THR A 130 28.59 -15.88 9.58
CA THR A 130 27.69 -14.71 9.64
C THR A 130 27.69 -13.99 11.00
N ARG A 131 28.15 -14.66 12.07
CA ARG A 131 28.22 -14.09 13.43
C ARG A 131 29.54 -13.35 13.75
N ALA A 132 30.48 -13.27 12.79
CA ALA A 132 31.82 -12.73 13.02
C ALA A 132 32.10 -11.33 12.43
N GLN A 133 31.16 -10.73 11.69
CA GLN A 133 31.38 -9.44 10.98
C GLN A 133 30.56 -8.25 11.53
N VAL A 134 30.27 -8.23 12.84
CA VAL A 134 29.62 -7.06 13.51
C VAL A 134 30.48 -6.54 14.67
N THR A 135 31.70 -6.06 14.37
CA THR A 135 32.52 -5.24 15.28
C THR A 135 33.60 -4.47 14.51
N ALA A 136 33.68 -3.14 14.73
CA ALA A 136 34.75 -2.21 14.28
C ALA A 136 34.94 -2.06 12.74
N THR A 137 35.39 -0.94 12.15
CA THR A 137 35.69 0.46 12.60
C THR A 137 35.60 1.34 11.33
N THR A 138 34.83 2.44 11.28
CA THR A 138 35.21 3.81 11.68
C THR A 138 36.09 4.60 10.67
N ALA A 139 35.55 5.77 10.27
CA ALA A 139 36.21 6.96 9.69
C ALA A 139 36.80 6.94 8.27
N PHE A 140 36.31 7.89 7.45
CA PHE A 140 37.17 8.85 6.73
C PHE A 140 36.52 10.25 6.75
N ARG A 141 37.30 11.33 6.56
CA ARG A 141 36.86 12.71 6.86
C ARG A 141 37.51 13.76 5.95
N HIS A 142 36.72 14.76 5.54
CA HIS A 142 37.08 16.04 4.87
C HIS A 142 37.84 16.03 3.53
N LEU A 143 37.32 16.85 2.59
CA LEU A 143 38.10 17.87 1.86
C LEU A 143 37.16 19.02 1.40
N THR A 144 37.65 20.26 1.34
CA THR A 144 36.86 21.48 1.08
C THR A 144 37.70 22.62 0.47
N ASN A 145 37.06 23.53 -0.30
CA ASN A 145 37.45 24.90 -0.77
C ASN A 145 37.63 25.03 -2.31
N VAL A 146 36.82 25.77 -3.11
CA VAL A 146 36.51 27.24 -3.29
C VAL A 146 37.60 28.05 -4.06
N ILE A 147 37.34 29.08 -4.89
CA ILE A 147 36.19 30.03 -4.92
C ILE A 147 35.52 30.39 -6.31
N PRO A 148 36.02 31.27 -7.22
CA PRO A 148 35.17 32.39 -7.67
C PRO A 148 35.01 32.70 -9.20
N PHE A 149 34.25 33.79 -9.45
CA PHE A 149 33.89 34.53 -10.69
C PHE A 149 32.57 34.11 -11.39
N GLY A 150 31.67 35.01 -11.80
CA GLY A 150 31.58 36.48 -11.61
C GLY A 150 30.81 37.19 -12.74
N ILE A 151 30.15 38.34 -12.44
CA ILE A 151 29.33 39.22 -13.35
C ILE A 151 27.89 38.69 -13.60
N ALA A 152 26.74 39.34 -13.32
CA ALA A 152 26.31 40.71 -12.92
C ALA A 152 25.75 41.65 -14.03
N ALA A 153 24.42 41.63 -14.24
CA ALA A 153 23.50 42.65 -14.82
C ALA A 153 22.06 42.06 -14.81
N ALA A 154 20.91 42.70 -14.51
CA ALA A 154 20.42 44.10 -14.46
C ALA A 154 20.15 44.74 -15.84
N LEU A 155 19.04 45.45 -16.14
CA LEU A 155 17.78 45.76 -15.43
C LEU A 155 16.77 46.43 -16.43
N ILE A 156 15.47 46.59 -16.07
CA ILE A 156 14.39 47.35 -16.83
C ILE A 156 14.00 46.71 -18.20
N GLY A 157 12.80 46.76 -18.81
CA GLY A 157 11.44 47.32 -18.56
C GLY A 157 10.79 47.71 -19.92
N ALA A 158 9.53 48.14 -20.09
CA ALA A 158 8.32 48.17 -19.25
C ALA A 158 7.06 48.57 -20.10
N LEU A 159 5.85 48.13 -19.69
CA LEU A 159 4.50 48.57 -20.13
C LEU A 159 4.02 48.38 -21.60
N GLY A 160 2.75 47.96 -21.75
CA GLY A 160 1.95 48.03 -22.98
C GLY A 160 0.45 47.94 -22.62
N VAL A 161 -0.40 48.82 -23.19
CA VAL A 161 -1.81 48.99 -22.80
C VAL A 161 -2.77 48.35 -23.80
N GLY A 162 -3.82 47.69 -23.30
CA GLY A 162 -4.98 47.22 -24.08
C GLY A 162 -6.29 47.57 -23.37
N THR A 163 -7.22 48.21 -24.06
CA THR A 163 -8.48 48.76 -23.51
C THR A 163 -9.66 47.80 -23.64
N GLY A 164 -10.64 47.90 -22.75
CA GLY A 164 -11.88 47.11 -22.83
C GLY A 164 -12.85 47.32 -21.66
N TRP A 165 -13.68 48.37 -21.71
CA TRP A 165 -14.85 48.48 -20.83
C TRP A 165 -15.95 47.52 -21.28
N TRP A 166 -16.51 46.75 -20.34
CA TRP A 166 -17.96 46.47 -20.29
C TRP A 166 -18.40 46.44 -18.82
N VAL A 167 -19.36 47.29 -18.47
CA VAL A 167 -20.10 47.21 -17.20
C VAL A 167 -21.51 46.74 -17.54
N VAL A 168 -21.94 45.63 -16.93
CA VAL A 168 -23.30 45.08 -17.07
C VAL A 168 -23.87 44.94 -15.65
N PRO A 169 -25.12 45.39 -15.39
CA PRO A 169 -25.55 45.73 -14.03
C PRO A 169 -26.05 44.55 -13.19
N THR A 170 -26.25 44.85 -11.90
CA THR A 170 -26.61 43.94 -10.80
C THR A 170 -27.99 43.27 -10.95
N VAL A 171 -28.14 42.30 -11.86
CA VAL A 171 -29.30 41.37 -11.88
C VAL A 171 -28.88 39.92 -12.17
N GLN A 172 -28.20 39.29 -11.21
CA GLN A 172 -28.49 37.88 -10.86
C GLN A 172 -27.93 37.49 -9.48
N GLN A 173 -28.54 38.02 -8.41
CA GLN A 173 -28.49 37.38 -7.08
C GLN A 173 -29.30 36.05 -7.10
N LYS A 174 -28.76 35.05 -7.80
CA LYS A 174 -29.13 33.64 -7.66
C LYS A 174 -28.05 32.65 -8.15
N LEU A 175 -26.80 33.11 -8.26
CA LEU A 175 -25.66 32.20 -8.21
C LEU A 175 -25.65 31.54 -6.82
N ALA A 176 -25.52 30.21 -6.79
CA ALA A 176 -25.58 29.43 -5.57
C ALA A 176 -24.49 29.85 -4.56
N GLU A 177 -24.73 29.57 -3.27
CA GLU A 177 -23.67 29.58 -2.27
C GLU A 177 -22.59 28.58 -2.72
N LYS A 178 -21.49 29.12 -3.28
CA LYS A 178 -20.32 28.33 -3.65
C LYS A 178 -19.58 27.97 -2.37
N THR A 179 -20.14 27.02 -1.61
CA THR A 179 -19.55 26.44 -0.41
C THR A 179 -18.10 26.11 -0.71
N THR A 180 -17.17 26.82 -0.09
CA THR A 180 -15.74 26.67 -0.34
C THR A 180 -15.32 25.28 0.08
N PHE A 181 -14.98 24.45 -0.91
CA PHE A 181 -14.56 23.07 -0.67
C PHE A 181 -13.37 23.06 0.29
N THR A 182 -13.65 22.67 1.53
CA THR A 182 -12.67 22.59 2.60
C THR A 182 -12.18 21.15 2.62
N SER A 183 -10.87 20.95 2.43
CA SER A 183 -10.26 19.62 2.46
C SER A 183 -10.55 18.94 3.80
N PRO A 184 -11.09 17.70 3.83
CA PRO A 184 -11.25 16.92 5.05
C PRO A 184 -9.92 16.50 5.69
N ILE A 185 -8.80 16.66 4.98
CA ILE A 185 -7.45 16.34 5.42
C ILE A 185 -6.63 17.63 5.59
N SER A 186 -5.93 17.73 6.73
CA SER A 186 -5.02 18.83 7.06
C SER A 186 -3.82 18.87 6.11
N SER A 187 -3.40 20.06 5.65
CA SER A 187 -2.16 20.21 4.85
C SER A 187 -0.87 19.87 5.61
N ALA A 188 -0.96 19.75 6.93
CA ALA A 188 0.10 19.26 7.81
C ALA A 188 -0.17 17.84 8.36
N ALA A 189 -1.07 17.07 7.73
CA ALA A 189 -1.33 15.69 8.12
C ALA A 189 -0.08 14.82 7.91
N ASN A 190 0.12 13.88 8.82
CA ASN A 190 1.25 12.96 8.90
C ASN A 190 0.84 11.79 9.81
N CYS A 191 1.72 10.80 9.98
CA CYS A 191 1.43 9.60 10.78
C CYS A 191 1.47 9.82 12.30
N GLY A 192 1.85 11.01 12.74
CA GLY A 192 2.00 11.37 14.14
C GLY A 192 3.39 11.04 14.70
N ILE A 193 3.68 11.58 15.89
CA ILE A 193 4.94 11.35 16.59
C ILE A 193 5.03 9.86 16.95
N GLY A 194 6.07 9.17 16.46
CA GLY A 194 6.24 7.71 16.61
C GLY A 194 5.57 6.88 15.50
N GLY A 195 4.88 7.51 14.55
CA GLY A 195 4.43 6.87 13.31
C GLY A 195 5.57 6.61 12.32
N SER A 196 5.22 6.17 11.11
CA SER A 196 6.13 6.01 9.96
C SER A 196 6.16 7.27 9.07
N ASP A 197 7.16 7.38 8.18
CA ASP A 197 7.30 8.49 7.25
C ASP A 197 6.59 8.25 5.89
N ASP A 198 5.55 7.41 5.86
CA ASP A 198 4.88 6.93 4.63
C ASP A 198 3.44 7.45 4.43
N PHE A 199 3.08 8.55 5.10
CA PHE A 199 1.73 9.12 5.11
C PHE A 199 1.11 9.20 3.70
N SER A 200 -0.08 8.63 3.58
CA SER A 200 -0.82 8.48 2.34
C SER A 200 -2.26 8.97 2.51
N ALA A 201 -2.80 9.60 1.47
CA ALA A 201 -4.07 10.31 1.55
C ALA A 201 -4.82 10.31 0.21
N TYR A 202 -6.14 10.39 0.29
CA TYR A 202 -7.03 10.69 -0.83
C TYR A 202 -8.17 11.59 -0.37
N VAL A 203 -8.61 12.49 -1.26
CA VAL A 203 -9.75 13.38 -1.04
C VAL A 203 -10.69 13.21 -2.23
N GLY A 204 -11.90 12.72 -1.96
CA GLY A 204 -12.94 12.51 -2.94
C GLY A 204 -13.98 13.64 -2.96
N SER A 205 -14.94 13.53 -3.87
CA SER A 205 -16.06 14.47 -4.00
C SER A 205 -17.12 14.24 -2.92
N SER A 206 -17.43 15.27 -2.13
CA SER A 206 -18.48 15.22 -1.09
C SER A 206 -19.90 15.37 -1.70
N THR A 207 -20.28 14.45 -2.58
CA THR A 207 -21.57 14.43 -3.30
C THR A 207 -22.60 13.52 -2.62
N GLY A 208 -23.12 13.98 -1.49
CA GLY A 208 -24.10 13.25 -0.66
C GLY A 208 -24.60 14.09 0.52
N ASP A 209 -25.55 13.54 1.28
CA ASP A 209 -26.06 14.11 2.55
C ASP A 209 -25.09 13.86 3.73
N LYS A 210 -24.41 12.71 3.69
CA LYS A 210 -23.36 12.26 4.61
C LYS A 210 -21.97 12.27 3.96
N GLU A 211 -20.93 12.05 4.76
CA GLU A 211 -19.54 11.86 4.32
C GLU A 211 -18.98 10.53 4.83
N LEU A 212 -18.17 9.85 4.02
CA LEU A 212 -17.49 8.59 4.37
C LEU A 212 -15.99 8.85 4.48
N HIS A 213 -15.43 8.63 5.65
CA HIS A 213 -14.00 8.83 5.91
C HIS A 213 -13.37 7.54 6.39
N LEU A 214 -12.30 7.09 5.73
CA LEU A 214 -11.54 5.91 6.09
C LEU A 214 -10.17 6.30 6.66
N ILE A 215 -9.82 5.73 7.81
CA ILE A 215 -8.46 5.77 8.36
C ILE A 215 -7.91 4.34 8.35
N GLY A 216 -6.74 4.15 7.75
CA GLY A 216 -6.13 2.83 7.56
C GLY A 216 -4.68 2.78 8.03
N VAL A 217 -4.33 1.79 8.85
CA VAL A 217 -2.94 1.52 9.28
C VAL A 217 -2.58 0.05 9.13
N TYR A 218 -1.29 -0.27 9.14
CA TYR A 218 -0.87 -1.64 9.44
C TYR A 218 -0.87 -1.85 10.97
N GLU A 219 -0.25 -0.92 11.70
CA GLU A 219 -0.01 -0.99 13.14
C GLU A 219 -0.06 0.38 13.87
N ALA A 220 -0.06 0.34 15.20
CA ALA A 220 0.02 1.52 16.06
C ALA A 220 1.41 1.76 16.69
N ASN A 221 2.24 0.72 16.80
CA ASN A 221 3.59 0.77 17.36
C ASN A 221 4.40 -0.46 16.89
N ALA A 222 5.72 -0.43 17.10
CA ALA A 222 6.67 -1.47 16.66
C ALA A 222 6.84 -2.67 17.62
N GLU A 223 6.09 -2.76 18.72
CA GLU A 223 6.17 -3.89 19.65
C GLU A 223 5.20 -5.01 19.25
N HIS A 224 5.61 -5.83 18.29
CA HIS A 224 4.82 -6.98 17.84
C HIS A 224 4.62 -8.01 18.98
N GLY A 225 3.35 -8.24 19.35
CA GLY A 225 2.94 -9.36 20.20
C GLY A 225 2.21 -8.99 21.50
N LYS A 226 1.19 -9.79 21.84
CA LYS A 226 0.34 -9.68 23.05
C LYS A 226 -0.17 -8.27 23.36
N ALA A 227 -1.22 -7.88 22.62
CA ALA A 227 -2.01 -6.65 22.71
C ALA A 227 -1.97 -5.89 24.05
N ASN A 228 -0.97 -5.03 24.22
CA ASN A 228 -0.98 -4.00 25.25
C ASN A 228 -1.76 -2.80 24.70
N LEU A 229 -3.08 -2.79 24.90
CA LEU A 229 -4.00 -1.81 24.32
C LEU A 229 -3.70 -0.34 24.69
N SER A 230 -2.89 -0.08 25.73
CA SER A 230 -2.41 1.29 26.04
C SER A 230 -1.19 1.72 25.22
N LYS A 231 -0.42 0.77 24.66
CA LYS A 231 0.63 1.05 23.65
C LYS A 231 0.07 1.09 22.24
N SER A 232 -0.96 0.30 21.94
CA SER A 232 -1.60 0.29 20.61
C SER A 232 -2.73 1.31 20.45
N ALA A 233 -2.65 2.46 21.12
CA ALA A 233 -3.69 3.49 21.07
C ALA A 233 -3.44 4.50 19.94
N ILE A 234 -4.40 4.64 19.01
CA ILE A 234 -4.37 5.65 17.95
C ILE A 234 -5.42 6.73 18.25
N GLN A 235 -5.00 8.00 18.20
CA GLN A 235 -5.89 9.14 18.44
C GLN A 235 -6.59 9.55 17.14
N VAL A 236 -7.92 9.52 17.11
CA VAL A 236 -8.71 9.95 15.94
C VAL A 236 -9.56 11.16 16.31
N LYS A 237 -9.22 12.33 15.75
CA LYS A 237 -9.96 13.57 16.00
C LYS A 237 -10.93 13.88 14.87
N VAL A 238 -12.22 14.05 15.19
CA VAL A 238 -13.27 14.42 14.24
C VAL A 238 -13.73 15.85 14.54
N GLU A 239 -13.24 16.77 13.71
CA GLU A 239 -13.53 18.22 13.77
C GLU A 239 -14.56 18.64 12.70
N ARG A 240 -14.69 17.82 11.65
CA ARG A 240 -15.56 17.97 10.47
C ARG A 240 -17.04 18.17 10.82
N ARG A 241 -17.66 19.16 10.18
CA ARG A 241 -19.04 19.60 10.44
C ARG A 241 -19.93 19.59 9.19
N ASN A 242 -21.19 20.02 9.35
CA ASN A 242 -22.21 20.24 8.32
C ASN A 242 -22.85 18.98 7.72
N LYS A 243 -22.21 17.81 7.79
CA LYS A 243 -22.76 16.52 7.35
C LYS A 243 -22.52 15.42 8.41
N PRO A 244 -23.41 14.43 8.54
CA PRO A 244 -23.13 13.23 9.33
C PRO A 244 -21.98 12.41 8.73
N ILE A 245 -21.15 11.84 9.58
CA ILE A 245 -19.94 11.11 9.19
C ILE A 245 -20.11 9.61 9.43
N ILE A 246 -19.81 8.80 8.42
CA ILE A 246 -19.51 7.39 8.60
C ILE A 246 -18.00 7.27 8.72
N LEU A 247 -17.53 6.92 9.92
CA LEU A 247 -16.11 6.77 10.23
C LEU A 247 -15.71 5.30 10.08
N ALA A 248 -14.96 4.98 9.03
CA ALA A 248 -14.35 3.67 8.85
C ALA A 248 -12.91 3.67 9.38
N LEU A 249 -12.55 2.62 10.12
CA LEU A 249 -11.26 2.45 10.77
C LEU A 249 -10.72 1.06 10.40
N SER A 250 -9.48 0.95 9.94
CA SER A 250 -8.89 -0.31 9.47
C SER A 250 -7.47 -0.51 10.00
N ALA A 251 -7.19 -1.69 10.56
CA ALA A 251 -5.83 -2.08 10.97
C ALA A 251 -5.56 -3.58 10.77
N TYR A 252 -4.29 -3.96 10.59
CA TYR A 252 -3.88 -5.35 10.63
C TYR A 252 -3.62 -5.80 12.07
N GLU A 253 -2.67 -5.16 12.75
CA GLU A 253 -2.33 -5.38 14.17
C GLU A 253 -3.45 -4.90 15.13
N PRO A 254 -3.49 -5.34 16.40
CA PRO A 254 -4.50 -4.90 17.36
C PRO A 254 -4.37 -3.41 17.66
N VAL A 255 -5.44 -2.62 17.45
CA VAL A 255 -5.49 -1.18 17.75
C VAL A 255 -6.65 -0.84 18.70
N ASN A 256 -6.40 0.10 19.60
CA ASN A 256 -7.43 0.85 20.32
C ASN A 256 -7.60 2.24 19.68
N TRP A 257 -8.70 2.42 18.96
CA TRP A 257 -9.05 3.66 18.30
C TRP A 257 -9.72 4.62 19.29
N ASN A 258 -8.96 5.53 19.87
CA ASN A 258 -9.49 6.54 20.78
C ASN A 258 -10.04 7.72 19.97
N VAL A 259 -11.36 7.71 19.77
CA VAL A 259 -12.07 8.71 18.95
C VAL A 259 -12.49 9.89 19.82
N THR A 260 -12.21 11.11 19.36
CA THR A 260 -12.66 12.36 19.98
C THR A 260 -13.47 13.17 18.96
N VAL A 261 -14.67 13.59 19.35
CA VAL A 261 -15.61 14.34 18.48
C VAL A 261 -15.74 15.77 19.02
N GLU A 262 -15.40 16.76 18.21
CA GLU A 262 -15.53 18.18 18.57
C GLU A 262 -17.00 18.65 18.55
N PRO A 263 -17.37 19.69 19.32
CA PRO A 263 -18.71 20.26 19.26
C PRO A 263 -19.11 20.66 17.83
N GLY A 264 -20.28 20.20 17.39
CA GLY A 264 -20.81 20.44 16.04
C GLY A 264 -20.35 19.44 14.96
N ALA A 265 -19.45 18.51 15.28
CA ALA A 265 -19.22 17.32 14.47
C ALA A 265 -20.23 16.22 14.85
N VAL A 266 -20.65 15.39 13.87
CA VAL A 266 -21.64 14.32 14.08
C VAL A 266 -21.18 13.06 13.36
N ILE A 267 -20.96 11.98 14.11
CA ILE A 267 -20.71 10.64 13.54
C ILE A 267 -22.03 9.86 13.56
N GLU A 268 -22.47 9.40 12.40
CA GLU A 268 -23.65 8.55 12.21
C GLU A 268 -23.39 7.13 12.74
N LYS A 269 -22.21 6.59 12.46
CA LYS A 269 -21.71 5.30 12.97
C LYS A 269 -20.20 5.16 12.75
N ILE A 270 -19.60 4.25 13.51
CA ILE A 270 -18.21 3.80 13.33
C ILE A 270 -18.23 2.39 12.74
N ILE A 271 -17.38 2.12 11.75
CA ILE A 271 -17.17 0.79 11.17
C ILE A 271 -15.71 0.43 11.38
N VAL A 272 -15.45 -0.75 11.94
CA VAL A 272 -14.10 -1.20 12.29
C VAL A 272 -13.78 -2.47 11.49
N ASN A 273 -12.79 -2.40 10.62
CA ASN A 273 -12.25 -3.51 9.84
C ASN A 273 -10.92 -3.95 10.46
N GLY A 274 -10.65 -5.24 10.61
CA GLY A 274 -9.31 -5.66 11.02
C GLY A 274 -9.04 -7.15 10.97
N TYR A 275 -7.77 -7.51 11.03
CA TYR A 275 -7.36 -8.91 11.19
C TYR A 275 -7.37 -9.27 12.68
N ASN A 276 -6.45 -8.70 13.44
CA ASN A 276 -6.42 -8.84 14.89
C ASN A 276 -7.55 -8.03 15.56
N ASN A 277 -7.86 -8.34 16.82
CA ASN A 277 -8.94 -7.72 17.57
C ASN A 277 -8.76 -6.19 17.69
N GLN A 278 -9.84 -5.45 17.40
CA GLN A 278 -9.87 -3.99 17.39
C GLN A 278 -10.80 -3.45 18.48
N THR A 279 -10.45 -2.32 19.07
CA THR A 279 -11.27 -1.65 20.11
C THR A 279 -11.48 -0.17 19.79
N VAL A 280 -12.56 0.41 20.29
CA VAL A 280 -12.89 1.83 20.12
C VAL A 280 -13.16 2.44 21.49
N SER A 281 -12.56 3.60 21.76
CA SER A 281 -12.71 4.35 23.02
C SER A 281 -12.96 5.84 22.76
N GLY A 282 -13.20 6.62 23.83
CA GLY A 282 -13.43 8.07 23.77
C GLY A 282 -14.86 8.51 23.39
N VAL A 283 -15.69 7.62 22.85
CA VAL A 283 -17.08 7.89 22.45
C VAL A 283 -18.10 6.99 23.14
N SER A 284 -19.37 7.44 23.18
CA SER A 284 -20.52 6.65 23.63
C SER A 284 -21.79 7.04 22.85
N GLY A 285 -22.80 6.16 22.82
CA GLY A 285 -24.08 6.40 22.11
C GLY A 285 -24.01 6.27 20.58
N ILE A 286 -22.82 6.26 19.98
CA ILE A 286 -22.61 6.06 18.54
C ILE A 286 -22.68 4.55 18.22
N PRO A 287 -23.41 4.10 17.18
CA PRO A 287 -23.37 2.72 16.71
C PRO A 287 -21.97 2.32 16.21
N ILE A 288 -21.46 1.17 16.66
CA ILE A 288 -20.16 0.63 16.24
C ILE A 288 -20.40 -0.73 15.57
N GLN A 289 -19.90 -0.90 14.34
CA GLN A 289 -19.97 -2.15 13.57
C GLN A 289 -18.56 -2.77 13.53
N VAL A 290 -18.36 -3.89 14.24
CA VAL A 290 -17.04 -4.54 14.35
C VAL A 290 -16.94 -5.72 13.38
N HIS A 291 -15.93 -5.66 12.52
CA HIS A 291 -15.57 -6.64 11.50
C HIS A 291 -14.07 -6.95 11.62
N SER A 292 -13.69 -7.43 12.81
CA SER A 292 -12.33 -7.84 13.15
C SER A 292 -12.26 -9.36 13.19
N TYR A 293 -11.39 -9.97 12.38
CA TYR A 293 -11.39 -11.42 12.16
C TYR A 293 -11.24 -12.24 13.46
N GLU A 294 -10.31 -11.88 14.34
CA GLU A 294 -10.18 -12.53 15.66
C GLU A 294 -11.42 -12.39 16.58
N ALA A 295 -12.20 -11.32 16.43
CA ALA A 295 -13.30 -11.00 17.33
C ALA A 295 -14.67 -11.51 16.82
N THR A 296 -14.86 -11.60 15.51
CA THR A 296 -16.15 -11.91 14.87
C THR A 296 -16.08 -12.98 13.77
N GLY A 297 -14.89 -13.51 13.48
CA GLY A 297 -14.66 -14.48 12.40
C GLY A 297 -14.76 -13.89 10.99
N ASN A 298 -14.90 -12.57 10.86
CA ASN A 298 -15.17 -11.91 9.58
C ASN A 298 -14.53 -10.51 9.50
N TYR A 299 -14.19 -10.07 8.29
CA TYR A 299 -13.69 -8.74 7.97
C TYR A 299 -14.31 -8.25 6.64
N ILE A 300 -14.38 -6.94 6.42
CA ILE A 300 -15.02 -6.38 5.21
C ILE A 300 -14.11 -6.57 4.00
N GLY A 301 -12.85 -6.17 4.13
CA GLY A 301 -11.89 -6.17 3.03
C GLY A 301 -10.45 -6.00 3.49
N ASP A 302 -9.57 -5.80 2.52
CA ASP A 302 -8.15 -5.52 2.65
C ASP A 302 -7.84 -4.44 3.70
N PHE A 303 -6.80 -4.71 4.49
CA PHE A 303 -6.36 -3.88 5.62
C PHE A 303 -5.47 -2.74 5.11
N ILE A 304 -6.02 -1.89 4.24
CA ILE A 304 -5.23 -0.84 3.58
C ILE A 304 -4.69 0.17 4.57
N TYR A 305 -3.48 0.62 4.29
CA TYR A 305 -2.80 1.72 4.98
C TYR A 305 -2.18 2.73 4.01
N LYS A 306 -2.21 2.45 2.70
CA LYS A 306 -1.66 3.30 1.66
C LYS A 306 -2.66 3.41 0.51
N TRP A 307 -2.82 4.62 -0.01
CA TRP A 307 -3.64 4.88 -1.19
C TRP A 307 -2.86 4.63 -2.48
N GLY A 308 -3.54 4.14 -3.52
CA GLY A 308 -2.96 3.92 -4.84
C GLY A 308 -2.55 5.24 -5.50
N THR A 309 -1.31 5.32 -5.99
CA THR A 309 -0.76 6.55 -6.59
C THR A 309 -1.12 6.75 -8.06
N ASN A 310 -1.79 5.77 -8.69
CA ASN A 310 -2.18 5.81 -10.10
C ASN A 310 -3.70 6.04 -10.22
N PRO A 311 -4.19 6.94 -11.10
CA PRO A 311 -5.63 7.17 -11.31
C PRO A 311 -6.42 5.96 -11.82
N GLU A 312 -5.72 4.95 -12.35
CA GLU A 312 -6.28 3.70 -12.88
C GLU A 312 -6.18 2.53 -11.86
N SER A 313 -5.66 2.79 -10.65
CA SER A 313 -5.70 1.82 -9.55
C SER A 313 -7.15 1.57 -9.15
N ASN A 314 -7.59 0.30 -9.19
CA ASN A 314 -8.91 -0.07 -8.69
C ASN A 314 -9.11 0.40 -7.24
N THR A 315 -10.36 0.78 -6.94
CA THR A 315 -10.74 1.25 -5.61
C THR A 315 -10.63 0.09 -4.62
N PRO A 316 -9.88 0.23 -3.50
CA PRO A 316 -9.61 -0.89 -2.59
C PRO A 316 -10.86 -1.67 -2.19
N SER A 317 -10.76 -2.99 -2.02
CA SER A 317 -11.95 -3.84 -1.85
C SER A 317 -12.77 -3.45 -0.60
N LEU A 318 -12.09 -2.99 0.46
CA LEU A 318 -12.67 -2.39 1.65
C LEU A 318 -13.47 -1.13 1.31
N VAL A 319 -12.90 -0.22 0.53
CA VAL A 319 -13.55 1.04 0.11
C VAL A 319 -14.77 0.72 -0.74
N THR A 320 -14.64 -0.09 -1.80
CA THR A 320 -15.75 -0.47 -2.67
C THR A 320 -16.92 -1.07 -1.88
N LYS A 321 -16.64 -1.96 -0.92
CA LYS A 321 -17.66 -2.55 -0.04
C LYS A 321 -18.26 -1.55 0.95
N LEU A 322 -17.45 -0.63 1.50
CA LEU A 322 -17.94 0.47 2.34
C LEU A 322 -18.87 1.39 1.54
N GLU A 323 -18.51 1.79 0.33
CA GLU A 323 -19.33 2.65 -0.52
C GLU A 323 -20.67 1.99 -0.88
N GLN A 324 -20.62 0.72 -1.34
CA GLN A 324 -21.81 -0.06 -1.66
C GLN A 324 -22.75 -0.26 -0.46
N THR A 325 -22.19 -0.61 0.70
CA THR A 325 -22.97 -0.90 1.92
C THR A 325 -23.57 0.37 2.53
N ASN A 326 -22.85 1.50 2.45
CA ASN A 326 -23.27 2.76 3.06
C ASN A 326 -23.99 3.71 2.09
N ARG A 327 -23.98 3.41 0.78
CA ARG A 327 -24.57 4.22 -0.31
C ARG A 327 -24.04 5.66 -0.36
N THR A 328 -22.76 5.82 -0.11
CA THR A 328 -22.04 7.11 -0.15
C THR A 328 -20.61 6.86 -0.62
N SER A 329 -20.10 7.71 -1.51
CA SER A 329 -18.72 7.62 -1.99
C SER A 329 -17.70 8.05 -0.93
N LEU A 330 -16.49 7.51 -1.02
CA LEU A 330 -15.40 7.86 -0.12
C LEU A 330 -15.05 9.34 -0.23
N THR A 331 -15.28 10.07 0.86
CA THR A 331 -14.98 11.50 0.97
C THR A 331 -13.50 11.72 1.30
N SER A 332 -12.87 10.84 2.10
CA SER A 332 -11.40 10.83 2.22
C SER A 332 -10.81 9.52 2.73
N PHE A 333 -9.54 9.28 2.41
CA PHE A 333 -8.67 8.31 3.06
C PHE A 333 -7.49 9.01 3.74
N GLN A 334 -7.10 8.53 4.92
CA GLN A 334 -5.79 8.81 5.53
C GLN A 334 -5.16 7.49 5.98
N GLY A 335 -3.85 7.31 5.79
CA GLY A 335 -3.19 6.10 6.27
C GLY A 335 -1.68 6.14 6.27
N CYS A 336 -1.10 5.20 7.01
CA CYS A 336 0.32 5.04 7.31
C CYS A 336 0.60 3.59 7.69
N TYR A 337 1.78 3.03 7.38
CA TYR A 337 2.15 1.73 7.92
C TYR A 337 2.01 1.71 9.45
N ARG A 338 2.62 2.67 10.14
CA ARG A 338 2.45 2.91 11.58
C ARG A 338 1.82 4.27 11.81
N GLY A 339 0.61 4.32 12.35
CA GLY A 339 -0.07 5.57 12.70
C GLY A 339 -0.21 5.76 14.22
N THR A 340 -0.17 7.01 14.69
CA THR A 340 -0.41 7.36 16.11
C THR A 340 -1.48 8.43 16.31
N ASN A 341 -1.68 9.34 15.34
CA ASN A 341 -2.83 10.25 15.34
C ASN A 341 -3.29 10.65 13.93
N PHE A 342 -4.59 10.96 13.80
CA PHE A 342 -5.26 11.40 12.56
C PHE A 342 -6.35 12.44 12.85
N SER A 343 -6.68 13.29 11.88
CA SER A 343 -7.72 14.34 12.02
C SER A 343 -8.61 14.45 10.78
N ILE A 344 -9.93 14.62 10.96
CA ILE A 344 -10.89 14.88 9.89
C ILE A 344 -11.50 16.28 10.09
N LYS A 345 -11.40 17.18 9.10
CA LYS A 345 -11.57 18.65 9.27
C LYS A 345 -12.66 19.31 8.41
#